data_AF-A0A258KZS2-F1
#
_entry.id   AF-A0A258KZS2-F1
#
_cell.length_a   1.000
_cell.length_b   1.000
_cell.length_c   1.000
_cell.angle_alpha   90.00
_cell.angle_beta   90.00
_cell.angle_gamma   90.00
#
_symmetry.space_group_name_H-M   'P 1'
#
loop_
_entity.id
_entity.type
_entity.pdbx_description
1 polymer ?
#
loop_
_entity_poly.entity_id
_entity_poly.type
_entity_poly.pdbx_seq_one_letter_code
_entity_poly.pdbx_strand_id
1 'polypeptide(L)'
;MARGRRQSPRNHNLWGTIALKRLLASVALLPFLLAACDSKPAADAPAQTAATTAPASPLPPAPIPDPAAANFQHDPALDVFGYYFTETPVQVGNWKLRSVNMGMPSDFASWEEGKRPSNYGPFFLEFEDVSSPTAENELGQVNHTVSFRLQADSYRVDAQEVVFRSKDPRVGEVVFSGMFNVAALKAAKAAGPAGGAQTVLTGGLQIGAERIRNISFLYFAGD
;
A
#
# COMPACT_ATOMS: atom_id res chain seq x y z
N MET A 1 11.54 -0.35 63.21
CA MET A 1 10.65 0.79 62.93
C MET A 1 10.86 1.16 61.46
N ALA A 2 9.89 1.37 60.57
CA ALA A 2 8.45 1.26 60.58
C ALA A 2 8.02 0.92 59.14
N ARG A 3 6.86 0.25 59.04
CA ARG A 3 6.21 -0.24 57.82
C ARG A 3 5.71 0.93 56.96
N GLY A 4 5.70 0.76 55.64
CA GLY A 4 4.89 1.55 54.72
C GLY A 4 4.37 0.67 53.60
N ARG A 5 3.14 0.18 53.76
CA ARG A 5 2.45 -0.80 52.91
C ARG A 5 1.35 -0.05 52.14
N ARG A 6 1.19 -0.38 50.85
CA ARG A 6 -0.02 -0.22 49.99
C ARG A 6 -0.51 1.22 49.73
N GLN A 7 -0.84 1.52 48.48
CA GLN A 7 -2.22 1.39 47.97
C GLN A 7 -2.29 1.87 46.51
N SER A 8 -2.77 0.96 45.66
CA SER A 8 -3.38 1.26 44.38
C SER A 8 -4.82 1.75 44.64
N PRO A 9 -5.31 2.80 43.97
CA PRO A 9 -6.73 3.06 43.88
C PRO A 9 -7.31 2.39 42.63
N ARG A 10 -8.20 1.44 42.93
CA ARG A 10 -9.28 0.94 42.08
C ARG A 10 -10.30 2.04 41.80
N ASN A 11 -10.95 1.87 40.64
CA ASN A 11 -12.36 2.18 40.34
C ASN A 11 -12.78 3.65 40.27
N HIS A 12 -13.13 4.07 39.05
CA HIS A 12 -14.42 4.71 38.82
C HIS A 12 -15.12 4.03 37.64
N ASN A 13 -16.06 3.14 37.96
CA ASN A 13 -17.19 2.85 37.10
C ASN A 13 -18.06 4.10 37.07
N LEU A 14 -18.28 4.67 35.89
CA LEU A 14 -19.37 5.61 35.66
C LEU A 14 -20.19 5.12 34.47
N TRP A 15 -21.41 4.76 34.82
CA TRP A 15 -22.51 4.39 33.95
C TRP A 15 -22.76 5.43 32.86
N GLY A 16 -23.15 4.93 31.68
CA GLY A 16 -23.61 5.75 30.57
C GLY A 16 -24.25 4.89 29.49
N THR A 17 -25.21 4.04 29.86
CA THR A 17 -26.15 3.43 28.93
C THR A 17 -27.02 4.51 28.31
N ILE A 18 -26.74 4.90 27.07
CA ILE A 18 -27.66 5.71 26.27
C ILE A 18 -28.26 4.79 25.21
N ALA A 19 -29.43 4.27 25.55
CA ALA A 19 -30.35 3.65 24.61
C ALA A 19 -30.89 4.73 23.67
N LEU A 20 -30.52 4.68 22.39
CA LEU A 20 -31.12 5.55 21.38
C LEU A 20 -32.13 4.78 20.54
N LYS A 21 -33.34 5.34 20.59
CA LYS A 21 -34.63 4.89 20.09
C LYS A 21 -34.61 4.29 18.69
N ARG A 22 -35.28 3.14 18.61
CA ARG A 22 -35.88 2.57 17.39
C ARG A 22 -36.76 3.63 16.71
N LEU A 23 -36.49 3.91 15.43
CA LEU A 23 -37.52 4.40 14.51
C LEU A 23 -37.93 3.25 13.60
N LEU A 24 -39.22 2.91 13.69
CA LEU A 24 -39.97 2.07 12.76
C LEU A 24 -40.60 3.00 11.71
N ALA A 25 -40.36 2.70 10.43
CA ALA A 25 -41.22 3.04 9.30
C ALA A 25 -40.77 2.12 8.14
N SER A 26 -41.37 0.94 7.97
CA SER A 26 -42.62 0.67 7.24
C SER A 26 -42.54 0.85 5.72
N VAL A 27 -42.39 -0.31 5.05
CA VAL A 27 -43.13 -0.81 3.87
C VAL A 27 -43.11 0.01 2.58
N ALA A 28 -42.49 -0.56 1.54
CA ALA A 28 -43.09 -0.65 0.21
C ALA A 28 -42.56 -1.91 -0.52
N LEU A 29 -43.40 -2.94 -0.56
CA LEU A 29 -43.29 -4.10 -1.45
C LEU A 29 -43.68 -3.66 -2.87
N LEU A 30 -42.88 -4.01 -3.87
CA LEU A 30 -43.29 -4.02 -5.28
C LEU A 30 -43.05 -5.45 -5.83
N PRO A 31 -44.09 -6.16 -6.28
CA PRO A 31 -43.95 -7.48 -6.87
C PRO A 31 -44.22 -7.47 -8.39
N PHE A 32 -43.57 -8.41 -9.09
CA PHE A 32 -43.78 -8.89 -10.47
C PHE A 32 -43.56 -7.85 -11.59
N LEU A 33 -42.81 -8.17 -12.64
CA LEU A 33 -43.27 -9.02 -13.74
C LEU A 33 -42.14 -9.91 -14.31
N LEU A 34 -42.42 -11.21 -14.38
CA LEU A 34 -41.77 -12.19 -15.22
C LEU A 34 -42.13 -11.91 -16.68
N ALA A 35 -41.13 -11.69 -17.54
CA ALA A 35 -41.27 -11.84 -18.97
C ALA A 35 -40.54 -13.13 -19.38
N ALA A 36 -41.33 -14.18 -19.58
CA ALA A 36 -40.95 -15.41 -20.23
C ALA A 36 -41.34 -15.31 -21.71
N CYS A 37 -40.38 -15.50 -22.61
CA CYS A 37 -40.51 -15.85 -24.03
C CYS A 37 -39.13 -16.38 -24.43
N ASP A 38 -38.91 -17.48 -25.14
CA ASP A 38 -39.73 -18.57 -25.65
C ASP A 38 -38.69 -19.64 -26.06
N SER A 39 -38.88 -20.90 -25.69
CA SER A 39 -37.93 -21.97 -26.04
C SER A 39 -38.38 -22.64 -27.34
N LYS A 40 -37.52 -22.63 -28.36
CA LYS A 40 -37.66 -23.51 -29.54
C LYS A 40 -36.35 -24.28 -29.78
N PRO A 41 -36.38 -25.62 -29.88
CA PRO A 41 -35.18 -26.44 -30.07
C PRO A 41 -34.86 -26.66 -31.56
N ALA A 42 -33.57 -26.71 -31.89
CA ALA A 42 -33.00 -27.32 -33.09
C ALA A 42 -31.56 -27.75 -32.70
N ALA A 43 -31.32 -29.03 -32.49
CA ALA A 43 -30.90 -30.03 -33.48
C ALA A 43 -29.37 -30.14 -33.57
N ASP A 44 -28.91 -31.39 -33.55
CA ASP A 44 -27.55 -31.89 -33.37
C ASP A 44 -26.46 -31.41 -34.35
N ALA A 45 -25.25 -31.31 -33.77
CA ALA A 45 -23.91 -31.66 -34.31
C ALA A 45 -23.28 -30.79 -35.45
N PRO A 46 -21.93 -30.73 -35.58
CA PRO A 46 -20.93 -31.67 -35.07
C PRO A 46 -19.74 -31.08 -34.29
N ALA A 47 -19.03 -32.01 -33.63
CA ALA A 47 -17.78 -31.83 -32.92
C ALA A 47 -16.78 -30.93 -33.66
N GLN A 48 -16.35 -29.86 -32.98
CA GLN A 48 -15.22 -29.04 -33.43
C GLN A 48 -13.93 -29.68 -32.91
N THR A 49 -13.16 -30.13 -33.88
CA THR A 49 -11.81 -30.68 -33.82
C THR A 49 -10.91 -29.89 -32.87
N ALA A 50 -10.18 -30.62 -32.02
CA ALA A 50 -9.10 -30.07 -31.20
C ALA A 50 -8.09 -29.35 -32.11
N ALA A 51 -8.08 -28.02 -32.04
CA ALA A 51 -7.04 -27.20 -32.65
C ALA A 51 -5.81 -27.20 -31.73
N THR A 52 -4.70 -27.69 -32.27
CA THR A 52 -3.37 -27.66 -31.69
C THR A 52 -3.01 -26.25 -31.22
N THR A 53 -2.76 -26.09 -29.92
CA THR A 53 -2.30 -24.84 -29.32
C THR A 53 -0.90 -24.50 -29.85
N ALA A 54 -0.81 -23.51 -30.74
CA ALA A 54 0.45 -22.86 -31.06
C ALA A 54 0.98 -22.14 -29.79
N PRO A 55 2.32 -22.06 -29.59
CA PRO A 55 2.89 -21.35 -28.46
C PRO A 55 2.45 -19.88 -28.49
N ALA A 56 1.91 -19.42 -27.36
CA ALA A 56 1.48 -18.02 -27.19
C ALA A 56 2.66 -17.08 -27.43
N SER A 57 2.52 -16.16 -28.37
CA SER A 57 3.46 -15.05 -28.52
C SER A 57 3.50 -14.23 -27.23
N PRO A 58 4.66 -13.68 -26.82
CA PRO A 58 4.74 -12.82 -25.65
C PRO A 58 3.80 -11.62 -25.82
N LEU A 59 2.98 -11.37 -24.80
CA LEU A 59 2.16 -10.15 -24.75
C LEU A 59 3.08 -8.93 -24.81
N PRO A 60 2.72 -7.87 -25.57
CA PRO A 60 3.48 -6.64 -25.56
C PRO A 60 3.51 -6.03 -24.15
N PRO A 61 4.58 -5.30 -23.78
CA PRO A 61 4.67 -4.64 -22.49
C PRO A 61 3.47 -3.71 -22.28
N ALA A 62 2.93 -3.70 -21.06
CA ALA A 62 1.82 -2.83 -20.72
C ALA A 62 2.19 -1.36 -20.99
N PRO A 63 1.25 -0.55 -21.53
CA PRO A 63 1.52 0.85 -21.81
C PRO A 63 1.90 1.59 -20.53
N ILE A 64 3.01 2.33 -20.60
CA ILE A 64 3.46 3.21 -19.52
C ILE A 64 2.46 4.37 -19.43
N PRO A 65 1.87 4.67 -18.26
CA PRO A 65 0.91 5.77 -18.12
C PRO A 65 1.51 7.12 -18.55
N ASP A 66 0.68 7.94 -19.21
CA ASP A 66 1.05 9.32 -19.57
C ASP A 66 1.28 10.15 -18.28
N PRO A 67 2.51 10.66 -18.06
CA PRO A 67 2.83 11.46 -16.89
C PRO A 67 1.98 12.73 -16.75
N ALA A 68 1.51 13.33 -17.85
CA ALA A 68 0.66 14.52 -17.82
C ALA A 68 -0.75 14.22 -17.28
N ALA A 69 -1.23 12.98 -17.44
CA ALA A 69 -2.51 12.52 -16.91
C ALA A 69 -2.39 11.96 -15.48
N ALA A 70 -1.18 11.61 -15.07
CA ALA A 70 -0.90 10.85 -13.85
C ALA A 70 -0.79 11.70 -12.56
N ASN A 71 -0.92 13.03 -12.64
CA ASN A 71 -0.88 13.93 -11.48
C ASN A 71 0.34 13.69 -10.55
N PHE A 72 1.53 13.58 -11.12
CA PHE A 72 2.78 13.47 -10.36
C PHE A 72 3.23 14.84 -9.87
N GLN A 73 3.47 14.98 -8.55
CA GLN A 73 3.90 16.24 -7.94
C GLN A 73 4.85 15.97 -6.76
N HIS A 74 5.97 16.70 -6.72
CA HIS A 74 6.86 16.74 -5.56
C HIS A 74 7.24 18.19 -5.20
N ASP A 75 7.61 18.39 -3.94
CA ASP A 75 8.32 19.59 -3.49
C ASP A 75 9.82 19.42 -3.76
N PRO A 76 10.42 20.18 -4.72
CA PRO A 76 11.83 20.04 -5.06
C PRO A 76 12.77 20.50 -3.93
N ALA A 77 12.26 21.23 -2.92
CA ALA A 77 13.04 21.63 -1.76
C ALA A 77 13.07 20.58 -0.65
N LEU A 78 12.23 19.54 -0.73
CA LEU A 78 12.13 18.49 0.27
C LEU A 78 12.94 17.26 -0.15
N ASP A 79 14.08 17.06 0.52
CA ASP A 79 14.91 15.87 0.30
C ASP A 79 14.36 14.65 1.06
N VAL A 80 13.51 13.87 0.36
CA VAL A 80 12.86 12.65 0.85
C VAL A 80 13.59 11.35 0.46
N PHE A 81 14.77 11.44 -0.14
CA PHE A 81 15.49 10.23 -0.56
C PHE A 81 15.70 9.28 0.60
N GLY A 82 15.37 8.00 0.39
CA GLY A 82 15.65 6.91 1.31
C GLY A 82 14.61 5.79 1.29
N TYR A 83 14.78 4.88 2.26
CA TYR A 83 13.95 3.71 2.51
C TYR A 83 13.23 3.89 3.83
N TYR A 84 11.93 3.61 3.83
CA TYR A 84 11.05 3.81 4.98
C TYR A 84 10.44 2.47 5.39
N PHE A 85 10.78 2.02 6.59
CA PHE A 85 10.38 0.71 7.12
C PHE A 85 9.34 0.85 8.22
N THR A 86 8.30 0.02 8.17
CA THR A 86 7.24 0.03 9.19
C THR A 86 7.77 -0.50 10.52
N GLU A 87 7.48 0.17 11.63
CA GLU A 87 7.84 -0.31 12.98
C GLU A 87 7.08 -1.59 13.36
N THR A 88 5.85 -1.72 12.86
CA THR A 88 5.01 -2.90 13.03
C THR A 88 4.70 -3.51 11.66
N PRO A 89 4.70 -4.85 11.50
CA PRO A 89 4.38 -5.47 10.22
C PRO A 89 3.03 -5.01 9.66
N VAL A 90 3.02 -4.63 8.38
CA VAL A 90 1.81 -4.26 7.63
C VAL A 90 1.59 -5.32 6.55
N GLN A 91 0.50 -6.07 6.65
CA GLN A 91 0.27 -7.25 5.80
C GLN A 91 -1.22 -7.45 5.50
N VAL A 92 -1.50 -7.90 4.27
CA VAL A 92 -2.83 -8.36 3.84
C VAL A 92 -2.68 -9.66 3.06
N GLY A 93 -3.38 -10.70 3.52
CA GLY A 93 -3.15 -12.06 3.01
C GLY A 93 -1.68 -12.45 3.18
N ASN A 94 -1.05 -12.91 2.10
CA ASN A 94 0.37 -13.27 2.11
C ASN A 94 1.30 -12.07 1.83
N TRP A 95 0.77 -10.92 1.42
CA TRP A 95 1.59 -9.78 1.01
C TRP A 95 1.88 -8.87 2.19
N LYS A 96 3.14 -8.81 2.59
CA LYS A 96 3.64 -7.90 3.62
C LYS A 96 4.38 -6.74 2.96
N LEU A 97 4.09 -5.52 3.40
CA LEU A 97 4.87 -4.34 3.01
C LEU A 97 6.29 -4.48 3.59
N ARG A 98 7.28 -4.49 2.70
CA ARG A 98 8.70 -4.53 3.03
C ARG A 98 9.25 -3.12 3.23
N SER A 99 9.00 -2.21 2.30
CA SER A 99 9.44 -0.82 2.39
C SER A 99 8.60 0.13 1.55
N VAL A 100 8.57 1.39 1.97
CA VAL A 100 8.26 2.54 1.11
C VAL A 100 9.58 3.14 0.66
N ASN A 101 9.74 3.42 -0.63
CA ASN A 101 11.03 3.83 -1.21
C ASN A 101 10.83 5.12 -2.01
N MET A 102 11.71 6.09 -1.77
CA MET A 102 11.68 7.37 -2.48
C MET A 102 13.07 7.74 -3.01
N GLY A 103 13.11 8.20 -4.25
CA GLY A 103 14.30 8.65 -4.96
C GLY A 103 14.75 10.05 -4.56
N MET A 104 15.84 10.49 -5.19
CA MET A 104 16.36 11.85 -5.06
C MET A 104 15.41 12.85 -5.71
N PRO A 105 15.44 14.14 -5.33
CA PRO A 105 14.64 15.18 -6.00
C PRO A 105 14.82 15.20 -7.53
N SER A 106 16.03 14.89 -8.02
CA SER A 106 16.31 14.78 -9.47
C SER A 106 15.58 13.61 -10.15
N ASP A 107 15.30 12.53 -9.42
CA ASP A 107 14.57 11.37 -9.94
C ASP A 107 13.09 11.72 -10.08
N PHE A 108 12.53 12.43 -9.09
CA PHE A 108 11.18 12.99 -9.16
C PHE A 108 11.02 13.93 -10.35
N ALA A 109 11.88 14.95 -10.45
CA ALA A 109 11.85 15.90 -11.56
C ALA A 109 11.96 15.21 -12.92
N SER A 110 12.88 14.25 -13.07
CA SER A 110 13.03 13.50 -14.32
C SER A 110 11.76 12.71 -14.66
N TRP A 111 11.16 12.06 -13.66
CA TRP A 111 9.94 11.28 -13.86
C TRP A 111 8.74 12.12 -14.26
N GLU A 112 8.57 13.28 -13.63
CA GLU A 112 7.50 14.25 -13.91
C GLU A 112 7.62 14.85 -15.32
N GLU A 113 8.84 15.03 -15.81
CA GLU A 113 9.13 15.41 -17.20
C GLU A 113 8.90 14.27 -18.21
N GLY A 114 8.50 13.09 -17.75
CA GLY A 114 8.26 11.92 -18.58
C GLY A 114 9.51 11.12 -18.92
N LYS A 115 10.66 11.46 -18.37
CA LYS A 115 11.86 10.62 -18.48
C LYS A 115 11.63 9.34 -17.66
N ARG A 116 12.12 8.23 -18.18
CA ARG A 116 12.04 6.91 -17.53
C ARG A 116 13.45 6.33 -17.41
N PRO A 117 14.33 6.96 -16.61
CA PRO A 117 15.75 6.60 -16.55
C PRO A 117 15.99 5.23 -15.86
N SER A 118 14.98 4.70 -15.18
CA SER A 118 15.05 3.43 -14.46
C SER A 118 13.78 2.61 -14.71
N ASN A 119 13.86 1.30 -14.43
CA ASN A 119 12.70 0.40 -14.50
C ASN A 119 11.60 0.74 -13.50
N TYR A 120 11.93 1.54 -12.49
CA TYR A 120 11.01 1.99 -11.44
C TYR A 120 10.96 3.51 -11.35
N GLY A 121 9.78 4.03 -11.03
CA GLY A 121 9.59 5.44 -10.69
C GLY A 121 10.26 5.83 -9.38
N PRO A 122 10.32 7.14 -9.09
CA PRO A 122 10.97 7.70 -7.91
C PRO A 122 10.21 7.41 -6.62
N PHE A 123 8.99 6.86 -6.69
CA PHE A 123 8.20 6.47 -5.54
C PHE A 123 7.58 5.10 -5.81
N PHE A 124 8.00 4.10 -5.04
CA PHE A 124 7.45 2.75 -5.10
C PHE A 124 7.39 2.09 -3.73
N LEU A 125 6.44 1.18 -3.58
CA LEU A 125 6.29 0.31 -2.41
C LEU A 125 6.86 -1.07 -2.76
N GLU A 126 7.59 -1.70 -1.86
CA GLU A 126 8.02 -3.08 -2.04
C GLU A 126 7.21 -4.01 -1.14
N PHE A 127 6.68 -5.08 -1.72
CA PHE A 127 5.93 -6.12 -1.01
C PHE A 127 6.65 -7.45 -1.15
N GLU A 128 6.56 -8.29 -0.11
CA GLU A 128 7.04 -9.66 -0.14
C GLU A 128 5.92 -10.65 0.21
N ASP A 129 5.96 -11.83 -0.41
CA ASP A 129 5.06 -12.93 -0.11
C ASP A 129 5.64 -13.74 1.05
N VAL A 130 5.02 -13.61 2.23
CA VAL A 130 5.49 -14.27 3.45
C VAL A 130 5.29 -15.78 3.45
N SER A 131 4.53 -16.32 2.47
CA SER A 131 4.37 -17.76 2.27
C SER A 131 5.46 -18.36 1.37
N SER A 132 6.24 -17.51 0.69
CA SER A 132 7.33 -17.97 -0.17
C SER A 132 8.54 -18.45 0.64
N PRO A 133 9.35 -19.38 0.08
CA PRO A 133 10.62 -19.77 0.69
C PRO A 133 11.50 -18.57 0.97
N THR A 134 12.37 -18.68 1.98
CA THR A 134 13.38 -17.68 2.28
C THR A 134 14.75 -18.07 1.73
N ALA A 135 15.56 -17.08 1.38
CA ALA A 135 16.96 -17.24 1.03
C ALA A 135 17.83 -16.23 1.77
N GLU A 136 19.06 -16.62 2.07
CA GLU A 136 20.08 -15.73 2.63
C GLU A 136 20.84 -15.05 1.49
N ASN A 137 21.01 -13.73 1.55
CA ASN A 137 21.83 -12.99 0.58
C ASN A 137 23.31 -12.96 0.99
N GLU A 138 24.16 -12.34 0.15
CA GLU A 138 25.61 -12.23 0.37
C GLU A 138 26.00 -11.50 1.66
N LEU A 139 25.06 -10.77 2.28
CA LEU A 139 25.24 -10.04 3.53
C LEU A 139 24.68 -10.80 4.74
N GLY A 140 24.27 -12.06 4.58
CA GLY A 140 23.69 -12.87 5.65
C GLY A 140 22.24 -12.53 5.98
N GLN A 141 21.56 -11.72 5.16
CA GLN A 141 20.18 -11.31 5.39
C GLN A 141 19.21 -12.34 4.80
N VAL A 142 18.31 -12.84 5.64
CA VAL A 142 17.24 -13.76 5.23
C VAL A 142 16.07 -12.96 4.67
N ASN A 143 15.72 -13.19 3.40
CA ASN A 143 14.62 -12.54 2.71
C ASN A 143 13.68 -13.57 2.06
N HIS A 144 12.40 -13.22 1.90
CA HIS A 144 11.48 -14.02 1.09
C HIS A 144 11.89 -13.97 -0.39
N THR A 145 11.79 -15.12 -1.08
CA THR A 145 12.26 -15.26 -2.46
C THR A 145 11.28 -14.69 -3.49
N VAL A 146 10.03 -14.45 -3.09
CA VAL A 146 9.02 -13.79 -3.91
C VAL A 146 8.72 -12.41 -3.35
N SER A 147 9.05 -11.39 -4.12
CA SER A 147 8.73 -9.99 -3.84
C SER A 147 8.37 -9.24 -5.12
N PHE A 148 7.79 -8.05 -4.97
CA PHE A 148 7.59 -7.14 -6.08
C PHE A 148 7.61 -5.68 -5.65
N ARG A 149 7.95 -4.82 -6.61
CA ARG A 149 7.88 -3.37 -6.46
C ARG A 149 6.63 -2.85 -7.16
N LEU A 150 5.81 -2.15 -6.40
CA LEU A 150 4.62 -1.47 -6.86
C LEU A 150 4.94 0.01 -7.11
N GLN A 151 5.00 0.38 -8.38
CA GLN A 151 5.24 1.75 -8.79
C GLN A 151 3.97 2.62 -8.64
N ALA A 152 4.16 3.90 -8.38
CA ALA A 152 3.06 4.87 -8.34
C ALA A 152 2.44 5.08 -9.74
N ASP A 153 1.11 5.03 -9.79
CA ASP A 153 0.32 5.56 -10.91
C ASP A 153 0.09 7.08 -10.74
N SER A 154 0.09 7.57 -9.50
CA SER A 154 0.09 9.00 -9.15
C SER A 154 0.73 9.20 -7.78
N TYR A 155 1.30 10.39 -7.53
CA TYR A 155 1.77 10.74 -6.21
C TYR A 155 1.74 12.25 -5.96
N ARG A 156 1.70 12.60 -4.67
CA ARG A 156 2.06 13.92 -4.15
C ARG A 156 3.05 13.73 -3.03
N VAL A 157 4.16 14.45 -3.05
CA VAL A 157 5.17 14.39 -1.98
C VAL A 157 5.58 15.81 -1.61
N ASP A 158 5.07 16.31 -0.50
CA ASP A 158 5.44 17.62 0.02
C ASP A 158 5.51 17.60 1.56
N ALA A 159 5.78 18.76 2.17
CA ALA A 159 5.92 18.87 3.62
C ALA A 159 4.59 18.68 4.38
N GLN A 160 3.44 18.77 3.71
CA GLN A 160 2.11 18.64 4.31
C GLN A 160 1.57 17.22 4.14
N GLU A 161 1.79 16.60 2.98
CA GLU A 161 1.29 15.26 2.70
C GLU A 161 2.20 14.44 1.78
N VAL A 162 2.15 13.13 2.01
CA VAL A 162 2.70 12.11 1.14
C VAL A 162 1.55 11.22 0.72
N VAL A 163 1.26 11.20 -0.57
CA VAL A 163 0.20 10.38 -1.15
C VAL A 163 0.77 9.56 -2.29
N PHE A 164 0.45 8.28 -2.30
CA PHE A 164 0.77 7.36 -3.38
C PHE A 164 -0.49 6.59 -3.74
N ARG A 165 -0.74 6.42 -5.04
CA ARG A 165 -1.82 5.58 -5.55
C ARG A 165 -1.29 4.66 -6.63
N SER A 166 -1.72 3.42 -6.59
CA SER A 166 -1.42 2.41 -7.60
C SER A 166 -2.48 1.31 -7.57
N LYS A 167 -2.42 0.39 -8.53
CA LYS A 167 -3.21 -0.85 -8.54
C LYS A 167 -2.37 -2.01 -9.04
N ASP A 168 -2.58 -3.19 -8.47
CA ASP A 168 -1.92 -4.41 -8.93
C ASP A 168 -2.84 -5.63 -8.75
N PRO A 169 -2.88 -6.59 -9.70
CA PRO A 169 -3.73 -7.77 -9.58
C PRO A 169 -3.51 -8.61 -8.31
N ARG A 170 -2.32 -8.55 -7.70
CA ARG A 170 -1.96 -9.34 -6.51
C ARG A 170 -2.52 -8.77 -5.23
N VAL A 171 -2.64 -7.44 -5.14
CA VAL A 171 -2.96 -6.71 -3.90
C VAL A 171 -4.15 -5.74 -4.05
N GLY A 172 -4.69 -5.59 -5.25
CA GLY A 172 -5.80 -4.69 -5.54
C GLY A 172 -5.38 -3.22 -5.65
N GLU A 173 -6.31 -2.32 -5.32
CA GLU A 173 -6.04 -0.88 -5.20
C GLU A 173 -5.15 -0.62 -3.98
N VAL A 174 -4.10 0.19 -4.17
CA VAL A 174 -3.19 0.58 -3.10
C VAL A 174 -3.16 2.09 -2.98
N VAL A 175 -3.48 2.59 -1.79
CA VAL A 175 -3.41 4.02 -1.46
C VAL A 175 -2.64 4.21 -0.17
N PHE A 176 -1.49 4.87 -0.26
CA PHE A 176 -0.78 5.36 0.92
C PHE A 176 -1.09 6.84 1.11
N SER A 177 -1.32 7.23 2.36
CA SER A 177 -1.45 8.64 2.75
C SER A 177 -0.76 8.83 4.10
N GLY A 178 0.15 9.79 4.16
CA GLY A 178 0.92 10.07 5.36
C GLY A 178 1.48 11.49 5.38
N MET A 179 2.30 11.76 6.39
CA MET A 179 2.94 13.05 6.61
C MET A 179 4.31 12.85 7.24
N PHE A 180 5.31 13.54 6.72
CA PHE A 180 6.64 13.57 7.30
C PHE A 180 6.67 14.40 8.58
N ASN A 181 7.38 13.88 9.58
CA ASN A 181 8.00 14.73 10.58
C ASN A 181 9.31 15.27 9.97
N VAL A 182 9.22 16.41 9.28
CA VAL A 182 10.35 17.00 8.54
C VAL A 182 11.57 17.27 9.43
N ALA A 183 11.34 17.67 10.69
CA ALA A 183 12.43 17.87 11.64
C ALA A 183 13.13 16.55 12.00
N ALA A 184 12.36 15.48 12.23
CA ALA A 184 12.89 14.15 12.49
C ALA A 184 13.63 13.58 11.27
N LEU A 185 13.09 13.74 10.06
CA LEU A 185 13.74 13.30 8.83
C LEU A 185 15.09 14.01 8.65
N LYS A 186 15.13 15.34 8.83
CA LYS A 186 16.37 16.11 8.75
C LYS A 186 17.40 15.65 9.79
N ALA A 187 16.96 15.39 11.03
CA ALA A 187 17.83 14.91 12.10
C ALA A 187 18.38 13.50 11.78
N ALA A 188 17.53 12.58 11.31
CA ALA A 188 17.92 11.22 10.94
C ALA A 188 18.95 11.24 9.80
N LYS A 189 18.74 12.07 8.77
CA LYS A 189 19.69 12.26 7.66
C LYS A 189 21.03 12.82 8.14
N ALA A 190 21.02 13.82 9.04
CA ALA A 190 22.23 14.41 9.58
C ALA A 190 23.03 13.45 10.48
N ALA A 191 22.35 12.53 11.18
CA ALA A 191 22.99 11.56 12.06
C ALA A 191 23.63 10.38 11.30
N GLY A 192 23.19 10.12 10.06
CA GLY A 192 23.68 9.00 9.25
C GLY A 192 23.47 7.65 9.94
N PRO A 193 24.31 6.63 9.65
CA PRO A 193 24.17 5.28 10.23
C PRO A 193 24.30 5.23 11.76
N ALA A 194 24.84 6.27 12.40
CA ALA A 194 24.97 6.37 13.85
C ALA A 194 23.70 6.92 14.53
N GLY A 195 22.77 7.48 13.76
CA GLY A 195 21.46 7.91 14.25
C GLY A 195 20.60 6.69 14.52
N GLY A 196 20.18 6.50 15.78
CA GLY A 196 19.26 5.43 16.13
C GLY A 196 17.93 5.51 15.37
N ALA A 197 17.13 4.44 15.47
CA ALA A 197 15.81 4.37 14.85
C ALA A 197 14.90 5.52 15.33
N GLN A 198 14.41 6.31 14.39
CA GLN A 198 13.47 7.39 14.66
C GLN A 198 12.30 7.33 13.67
N THR A 199 11.08 7.50 14.19
CA THR A 199 9.89 7.66 13.36
C THR A 199 9.97 8.98 12.60
N VAL A 200 10.00 8.92 11.28
CA VAL A 200 10.09 10.11 10.41
C VAL A 200 8.85 10.33 9.56
N LEU A 201 8.01 9.31 9.40
CA LEU A 201 6.80 9.36 8.58
C LEU A 201 5.71 8.58 9.31
N THR A 202 4.50 9.14 9.32
CA THR A 202 3.32 8.46 9.86
C THR A 202 2.21 8.51 8.83
N GLY A 203 1.39 7.46 8.77
CA GLY A 203 0.32 7.40 7.78
C GLY A 203 -0.61 6.21 7.89
N GLY A 204 -1.32 5.96 6.80
CA GLY A 204 -2.16 4.79 6.60
C GLY A 204 -1.97 4.21 5.20
N LEU A 205 -2.34 2.94 5.07
CA LEU A 205 -2.24 2.19 3.83
C LEU A 205 -3.54 1.44 3.59
N GLN A 206 -4.15 1.68 2.44
CA GLN A 206 -5.18 0.82 1.87
C GLN A 206 -4.51 -0.21 0.97
N ILE A 207 -4.90 -1.48 1.12
CA ILE A 207 -4.50 -2.58 0.24
C ILE A 207 -5.76 -3.39 -0.08
N GLY A 208 -6.25 -3.28 -1.31
CA GLY A 208 -7.55 -3.84 -1.69
C GLY A 208 -8.67 -3.26 -0.83
N ALA A 209 -9.42 -4.14 -0.16
CA ALA A 209 -10.49 -3.73 0.75
C ALA A 209 -10.00 -3.32 2.16
N GLU A 210 -8.78 -3.72 2.53
CA GLU A 210 -8.25 -3.52 3.87
C GLU A 210 -7.67 -2.11 4.04
N ARG A 211 -7.88 -1.52 5.23
CA ARG A 211 -7.37 -0.19 5.59
C ARG A 211 -6.65 -0.24 6.91
N ILE A 212 -5.35 0.01 6.86
CA ILE A 212 -4.45 0.00 8.00
C ILE A 212 -4.08 1.47 8.30
N ARG A 213 -4.15 1.87 9.57
CA ARG A 213 -3.98 3.28 9.99
C ARG A 213 -2.92 3.37 11.08
N ASN A 214 -2.43 4.59 11.31
CA ASN A 214 -1.45 4.89 12.36
C ASN A 214 -0.15 4.08 12.21
N ILE A 215 0.30 3.88 10.98
CA ILE A 215 1.55 3.21 10.67
C ILE A 215 2.70 4.20 10.87
N SER A 216 3.70 3.80 11.64
CA SER A 216 4.93 4.55 11.86
C SER A 216 6.07 3.98 11.04
N PHE A 217 6.86 4.86 10.43
CA PHE A 217 7.97 4.49 9.54
C PHE A 217 9.30 5.04 10.03
N LEU A 218 10.30 4.16 10.07
CA LEU A 218 11.70 4.45 10.36
C LEU A 218 12.46 4.77 9.07
N TYR A 219 13.40 5.70 9.16
CA TYR A 219 14.26 6.08 8.05
C TYR A 219 15.49 5.18 7.94
N PHE A 220 15.86 4.86 6.70
CA PHE A 220 17.16 4.32 6.34
C PHE A 220 17.66 5.03 5.08
N ALA A 221 18.90 5.52 5.11
CA ALA A 221 19.45 6.31 4.01
C ALA A 221 19.66 5.52 2.72
N GLY A 222 19.74 4.20 2.80
CA GLY A 222 20.37 3.40 1.75
C GLY A 222 21.86 3.24 2.00
N ASP A 223 22.50 2.53 1.09
CA ASP A 223 23.96 2.47 0.93
C ASP A 223 24.39 3.48 -0.15
#